data_AF-A0A485A3B2-F1
#
_entry.id   AF-A0A485A3B2-F1
#
_cell.length_a   1.000
_cell.length_b   1.000
_cell.length_c   1.000
_cell.angle_alpha   90.00
_cell.angle_beta   90.00
_cell.angle_gamma   90.00
#
_symmetry.space_group_name_H-M   'P 1'
#
loop_
_entity.id
_entity.type
_entity.pdbx_description
1 polymer ?
#
loop_
_entity_poly.entity_id
_entity_poly.type
_entity_poly.pdbx_seq_one_letter_code
_entity_poly.pdbx_strand_id
1 'polypeptide(L)' 'MLSGRFSIAVGQQSVELAAGEMLYINAEEVHSLNAEAPGSQLLTVQFSPGLFDELHPAPSLQWRTHAQLPAMATAMSGSG' A
#
# COMPACT_ATOMS: atom_id res chain seq x y z
N MET A 1 -1.24 5.67 -1.22
CA MET A 1 -1.32 6.92 -0.41
C MET A 1 -0.78 8.06 -1.27
N LEU A 2 -1.56 9.13 -1.45
CA LEU A 2 -1.19 10.24 -2.35
C LEU A 2 -0.44 11.36 -1.62
N SER A 3 -0.96 11.80 -0.46
CA SER A 3 -0.32 12.81 0.39
C SER A 3 -0.75 12.71 1.86
N GLY A 4 0.04 13.28 2.78
CA GLY A 4 -0.29 13.36 4.21
C GLY A 4 0.28 12.21 5.05
N ARG A 5 -0.51 11.64 5.96
CA ARG A 5 -0.16 10.46 6.75
C ARG A 5 -1.42 9.69 7.16
N PHE A 6 -1.39 8.38 7.06
CA PHE A 6 -2.47 7.50 7.53
C PHE A 6 -1.94 6.41 8.44
N SER A 7 -2.72 6.05 9.45
CA SER A 7 -2.59 4.75 10.11
C SER A 7 -3.74 3.85 9.65
N ILE A 8 -3.43 2.59 9.37
CA ILE A 8 -4.39 1.57 8.95
C ILE A 8 -4.22 0.36 9.86
N ALA A 9 -5.29 0.00 10.56
CA ALA A 9 -5.36 -1.27 11.27
C ALA A 9 -6.01 -2.31 10.37
N VAL A 10 -5.40 -3.49 10.26
CA VAL A 10 -5.91 -4.64 9.52
C VAL A 10 -5.80 -5.85 10.43
N GLY A 11 -6.94 -6.40 10.86
CA GLY A 11 -6.99 -7.41 11.91
C GLY A 11 -6.31 -6.94 13.21
N GLN A 12 -5.22 -7.59 13.60
CA GLN A 12 -4.43 -7.26 14.80
C GLN A 12 -3.16 -6.45 14.49
N GLN A 13 -2.96 -6.07 13.23
CA GLN A 13 -1.76 -5.34 12.81
C GLN A 13 -2.09 -3.89 12.52
N SER A 14 -1.14 -2.99 12.84
CA SER A 14 -1.19 -1.59 12.42
C SER A 14 -0.08 -1.29 11.41
N VAL A 15 -0.39 -0.43 10.45
CA VAL A 15 0.50 0.01 9.37
C VAL A 15 0.40 1.52 9.27
N GLU A 16 1.53 2.21 9.23
CA GLU A 16 1.57 3.60 8.82
C GLU A 16 1.85 3.66 7.31
N LEU A 17 1.13 4.52 6.58
CA LEU A 17 1.37 4.76 5.16
C LEU A 17 1.87 6.19 4.91
N ALA A 18 3.01 6.26 4.23
CA ALA A 18 3.60 7.48 3.68
C ALA A 18 3.22 7.70 2.20
N ALA A 19 3.53 8.89 1.68
CA ALA A 19 3.27 9.24 0.28
C ALA A 19 4.00 8.30 -0.68
N GLY A 20 3.27 7.79 -1.68
CA GLY A 20 3.76 6.81 -2.64
C GLY A 20 3.58 5.35 -2.21
N GLU A 21 3.25 5.08 -0.95
CA GLU A 21 3.07 3.70 -0.47
C GLU A 21 1.68 3.15 -0.80
N MET A 22 1.62 1.83 -1.00
CA MET A 22 0.40 1.08 -1.29
C MET A 22 0.24 -0.10 -0.33
N LEU A 23 -0.98 -0.25 0.17
CA LEU A 23 -1.41 -1.38 0.97
C LEU A 23 -2.49 -2.13 0.20
N TYR A 24 -2.35 -3.46 0.10
CA TYR A 24 -3.42 -4.34 -0.35
C TYR A 24 -4.01 -5.01 0.88
N ILE A 25 -5.33 -5.00 0.98
CA ILE A 25 -6.08 -5.62 2.07
C ILE A 25 -6.85 -6.78 1.45
N ASN A 26 -6.70 -7.97 2.02
CA ASN A 26 -7.34 -9.16 1.49
C ASN A 26 -8.87 -9.05 1.63
N ALA A 27 -9.60 -9.83 0.82
CA ALA A 27 -11.04 -9.95 0.98
C ALA A 27 -11.39 -10.37 2.42
N GLU A 28 -12.51 -9.87 2.93
CA GLU A 28 -13.06 -10.18 4.26
C GLU A 28 -12.22 -9.71 5.46
N GLU A 29 -11.05 -9.10 5.23
CA GLU A 29 -10.29 -8.52 6.34
C GLU A 29 -10.97 -7.27 6.91
N VAL A 30 -11.23 -7.32 8.22
CA VAL A 30 -11.69 -6.17 8.98
C VAL A 30 -10.55 -5.17 9.10
N HIS A 31 -10.81 -3.94 8.65
CA HIS A 31 -9.84 -2.87 8.67
C HIS A 31 -10.46 -1.55 9.13
N SER A 32 -9.64 -0.68 9.70
CA SER A 32 -9.98 0.71 9.99
C SER A 32 -8.88 1.64 9.50
N LEU A 33 -9.27 2.87 9.20
CA LEU A 33 -8.39 3.85 8.59
C LEU A 33 -8.50 5.17 9.33
N ASN A 34 -7.35 5.75 9.70
CA ASN A 34 -7.30 7.05 10.36
C ASN A 34 -6.34 8.00 9.64
N ALA A 35 -6.81 9.23 9.39
CA ALA A 35 -5.99 10.31 8.86
C ALA A 35 -5.23 10.97 10.02
N GLU A 36 -3.91 10.92 9.97
CA GLU A 36 -3.06 11.40 11.06
C GLU A 36 -2.55 12.83 10.85
N ALA A 37 -2.80 13.41 9.66
CA ALA A 37 -2.41 14.77 9.32
C ALA A 37 -3.53 15.49 8.54
N PRO A 38 -3.73 16.81 8.74
CA PRO A 38 -4.67 17.60 7.95
C PRO A 38 -4.33 17.53 6.45
N GLY A 39 -5.36 17.47 5.61
CA GLY A 39 -5.20 17.41 4.15
C GLY A 39 -4.63 16.09 3.62
N SER A 40 -4.65 15.02 4.42
CA SER A 40 -4.26 13.69 3.96
C SER A 40 -5.20 13.16 2.87
N GLN A 41 -4.64 12.58 1.83
CA GLN A 41 -5.37 12.07 0.66
C GLN A 41 -5.00 10.61 0.38
N LEU A 42 -6.04 9.79 0.24
CA LEU A 42 -5.94 8.38 -0.06
C LEU A 42 -6.79 8.04 -1.29
N LEU A 43 -6.24 7.21 -2.17
CA LEU A 43 -6.99 6.56 -3.24
C LEU A 43 -7.23 5.11 -2.81
N THR A 44 -8.49 4.69 -2.81
CA THR A 44 -8.90 3.30 -2.62
C THR A 44 -9.34 2.71 -3.96
N VAL A 45 -8.88 1.49 -4.24
CA VAL A 45 -9.34 0.69 -5.38
C VAL A 45 -9.97 -0.56 -4.80
N GLN A 46 -11.26 -0.75 -5.05
CA GLN A 46 -11.99 -1.92 -4.60
C GLN A 46 -12.34 -2.78 -5.82
N PHE A 47 -11.93 -4.04 -5.78
CA PHE A 47 -12.31 -5.02 -6.79
C PHE A 47 -13.70 -5.56 -6.48
N SER A 48 -14.52 -5.77 -7.51
CA SER A 48 -15.82 -6.40 -7.34
C SER A 48 -15.64 -7.88 -6.93
N PRO A 49 -16.51 -8.43 -6.07
CA PRO A 49 -16.42 -9.84 -5.69
C PRO A 49 -16.47 -10.80 -6.89
N GLY A 50 -17.23 -10.45 -7.94
CA GLY A 50 -17.32 -11.23 -9.17
C GLY A 50 -16.18 -11.02 -10.16
N LEU A 51 -15.15 -10.23 -9.82
CA LEU A 51 -13.93 -10.16 -10.63
C LEU A 51 -13.12 -11.46 -10.54
N PHE A 52 -13.25 -12.16 -9.40
CA PHE A 52 -12.55 -13.40 -9.13
C PHE A 52 -13.55 -14.56 -9.15
N ASP A 53 -13.15 -15.67 -9.76
CA ASP A 53 -13.94 -16.88 -9.87
C ASP A 53 -13.08 -18.13 -9.61
N GLU A 54 -13.66 -19.31 -9.80
CA GLU A 54 -12.97 -20.59 -9.57
C GLU A 54 -11.76 -20.78 -10.51
N LEU A 55 -11.75 -20.15 -11.68
CA LEU A 55 -10.66 -20.21 -12.65
C LEU A 55 -9.64 -19.06 -12.44
N HIS A 56 -10.06 -17.98 -11.77
CA HIS A 56 -9.26 -16.79 -11.49
C HIS A 56 -9.43 -16.35 -10.03
N PRO A 57 -8.82 -17.06 -9.07
CA PRO A 57 -9.01 -16.77 -7.66
C PRO A 57 -8.46 -15.40 -7.27
N ALA A 58 -9.05 -14.78 -6.26
CA ALA A 58 -8.54 -13.56 -5.68
C ALA A 58 -7.12 -13.80 -5.12
N PRO A 59 -6.17 -12.87 -5.34
CA PRO A 59 -4.84 -13.03 -4.80
C PRO A 59 -4.90 -12.90 -3.26
N SER A 60 -4.35 -13.88 -2.54
CA SER A 60 -4.09 -13.76 -1.10
C SER A 60 -2.65 -13.32 -0.91
N LEU A 61 -2.44 -12.08 -0.47
CA LEU A 61 -1.12 -11.47 -0.41
C LEU A 61 -0.80 -11.03 1.01
N GLN A 62 0.44 -11.26 1.43
CA GLN A 62 1.06 -10.58 2.58
C GLN A 62 1.67 -9.27 2.06
N TRP A 63 0.83 -8.29 1.70
CA TRP A 63 1.31 -7.11 0.99
C TRP A 63 1.46 -5.88 1.90
N ARG A 64 2.69 -5.35 1.98
CA ARG A 64 2.97 -3.95 2.32
C ARG A 64 4.07 -3.50 1.37
N THR A 65 3.87 -2.44 0.59
CA THR A 65 4.99 -1.84 -0.14
C THR A 65 5.69 -0.86 0.77
N HIS A 66 6.86 -1.25 1.28
CA HIS A 66 7.88 -0.30 1.70
C HIS A 66 8.31 0.49 0.46
N ALA A 67 8.32 1.82 0.54
CA ALA A 67 8.97 2.67 -0.45
C ALA A 67 10.50 2.50 -0.41
N GLN A 68 11.02 1.39 -0.94
CA GLN A 68 12.40 1.29 -1.37
C GLN A 68 12.42 0.86 -2.83
N LEU A 69 12.14 1.82 -3.71
CA LEU A 69 12.85 1.81 -4.99
C LEU A 69 14.35 1.85 -4.63
N PRO A 70 15.19 0.91 -5.10
CA PRO A 70 16.62 1.06 -4.96
C PRO A 70 16.96 2.42 -5.57
N ALA A 71 17.63 3.28 -4.80
CA ALA A 71 18.26 4.46 -5.38
C ALA A 71 19.14 3.93 -6.52
N MET A 72 18.70 4.14 -7.77
CA MET A 72 19.51 3.81 -8.93
C MET A 72 20.80 4.60 -8.72
N ALA A 73 21.86 3.88 -8.37
CA ALA A 73 23.12 4.47 -7.98
C ALA A 73 23.50 5.50 -9.04
N THR A 74 23.54 6.77 -8.65
CA THR A 74 24.17 7.82 -9.42
C THR A 74 25.58 7.33 -9.71
N ALA A 75 25.81 6.82 -10.92
CA ALA A 75 27.12 6.50 -11.41
C ALA A 75 27.87 7.81 -11.63
N MET A 76 28.39 8.36 -10.53
CA MET A 76 29.50 9.30 -10.51
C MET A 76 30.76 8.48 -10.23
N SER A 77 31.40 8.03 -11.30
CA SER A 77 32.85 7.84 -11.40
C SER A 77 33.16 8.01 -12.90
N GLY A 78 33.89 9.02 -13.35
CA GLY A 78 34.97 9.72 -12.67
C GLY A 78 36.22 8.84 -12.68
N SER A 79 36.81 8.66 -13.85
CA SER A 79 38.16 8.15 -14.09
C SER A 79 38.53 8.62 -15.50
N GLY A 80 39.47 9.53 -15.69
CA GLY A 80 40.83 9.51 -15.14
C GLY A 80 41.74 9.16 -16.32
#